data_AF-A0A5D2S464-F1
#
_entry.id   AF-A0A5D2S464-F1
#
_cell.length_a   1.000
_cell.length_b   1.000
_cell.length_c   1.000
_cell.angle_alpha   90.00
_cell.angle_beta   90.00
_cell.angle_gamma   90.00
#
_symmetry.space_group_name_H-M   'P 1'
#
loop_
_entity.id
_entity.type
_entity.pdbx_description
1 polymer ?
#
loop_
_entity_poly.entity_id
_entity_poly.type
_entity_poly.pdbx_seq_one_letter_code
_entity_poly.pdbx_strand_id
1 'polypeptide(L)'
;MDPKLYRAVIKGYVASMRDLASSDSRFVLLQVTPQGDNIVHVAAKHDQFLHQKNSKGNTPLHIAARMGSSEICQVLINHLSGGKIEAGEKLIRVVNKNHDTALRDAVRNGHEEIVNLLIRRDPELALLTNNVGESPLFSAADKRHDRIAKPILNVAPDYSIEGRNKMNVLHAAVIRSISFLQTI
;
A
#
# COMPACT_ATOMS: atom_id res chain seq x y z
N MET A 1 20.98 -2.49 17.08
CA MET A 1 20.35 -3.66 16.43
C MET A 1 21.28 -4.84 16.61
N ASP A 2 20.73 -6.01 16.94
CA ASP A 2 21.49 -7.25 17.09
C ASP A 2 22.26 -7.54 15.77
N PRO A 3 23.59 -7.72 15.81
CA PRO A 3 24.38 -8.03 14.62
C PRO A 3 23.92 -9.29 13.87
N LYS A 4 23.36 -10.29 14.57
CA LYS A 4 22.78 -11.50 13.96
C LYS A 4 21.51 -11.16 13.20
N LEU A 5 20.64 -10.33 13.77
CA LEU A 5 19.43 -9.85 13.10
C LEU A 5 19.79 -9.03 11.86
N TYR A 6 20.71 -8.07 12.00
CA TYR A 6 21.20 -7.26 10.89
C TYR A 6 21.75 -8.12 9.75
N ARG A 7 22.61 -9.10 10.05
CA ARG A 7 23.14 -10.03 9.04
C ARG A 7 22.07 -10.93 8.45
N ALA A 8 21.11 -11.42 9.24
CA ALA A 8 20.02 -12.25 8.75
C ALA A 8 19.14 -11.49 7.76
N VAL A 9 18.87 -10.20 8.01
CA VAL A 9 18.11 -9.32 7.13
C VAL A 9 18.84 -9.06 5.83
N ILE A 10 20.13 -8.73 5.88
CA ILE A 10 20.94 -8.42 4.68
C ILE A 10 21.18 -9.64 3.80
N LYS A 11 21.35 -10.82 4.41
CA LYS A 11 21.58 -12.07 3.66
C LYS A 11 20.29 -12.78 3.27
N GLY A 12 19.16 -12.29 3.76
CA GLY A 12 17.86 -12.85 3.51
C GLY A 12 17.58 -14.21 4.17
N TYR A 13 18.20 -14.48 5.31
CA TYR A 13 18.02 -15.72 6.06
C TYR A 13 16.71 -15.72 6.84
N VAL A 14 15.61 -16.02 6.14
CA VAL A 14 14.23 -16.02 6.69
C VAL A 14 14.09 -16.88 7.94
N ALA A 15 14.74 -18.06 7.97
CA ALA A 15 14.73 -18.94 9.14
C ALA A 15 15.35 -18.23 10.36
N SER A 16 16.53 -17.64 10.20
CA SER A 16 17.21 -16.89 11.26
C SER A 16 16.43 -15.65 11.70
N MET A 17 15.78 -14.95 10.76
CA MET A 17 14.89 -13.84 11.11
C MET A 17 13.68 -14.30 11.93
N ARG A 18 13.07 -15.44 11.57
CA ARG A 18 11.94 -16.02 12.29
C ARG A 18 12.36 -16.47 13.68
N ASP A 19 13.48 -17.15 13.81
CA ASP A 19 13.96 -17.66 15.09
C ASP A 19 14.26 -16.50 16.06
N LEU A 20 14.87 -15.41 15.55
CA LEU A 20 15.09 -14.19 16.32
C LEU A 20 13.78 -13.47 16.68
N ALA A 21 12.79 -13.44 15.77
CA ALA A 21 11.48 -12.85 16.01
C ALA A 21 10.59 -13.69 16.96
N SER A 22 10.87 -14.99 17.10
CA SER A 22 10.13 -15.89 17.98
C SER A 22 10.48 -15.69 19.45
N SER A 23 11.68 -15.16 19.74
CA SER A 23 12.16 -14.89 21.10
C SER A 23 11.50 -13.67 21.76
N ASP A 24 11.20 -12.60 21.00
CA ASP A 24 10.32 -11.49 21.39
C ASP A 24 10.09 -10.58 20.16
N SER A 25 8.98 -10.78 19.47
CA SER A 25 8.67 -10.11 18.19
C SER A 25 8.55 -8.59 18.31
N ARG A 26 8.19 -8.08 19.50
CA ARG A 26 8.10 -6.63 19.75
C ARG A 26 9.47 -6.01 19.89
N PHE A 27 10.41 -6.71 20.51
CA PHE A 27 11.78 -6.23 20.67
C PHE A 27 12.52 -6.14 19.33
N VAL A 28 12.31 -7.12 18.43
CA VAL A 28 12.97 -7.18 17.12
C VAL A 28 12.63 -5.98 16.21
N LEU A 29 11.38 -5.52 16.21
CA LEU A 29 10.95 -4.37 15.40
C LEU A 29 11.43 -3.01 15.95
N LEU A 30 11.74 -2.93 17.25
CA LEU A 30 12.22 -1.72 17.92
C LEU A 30 13.74 -1.53 17.81
N GLN A 31 14.47 -2.56 17.36
CA GLN A 31 15.91 -2.46 17.22
C GLN A 31 16.31 -1.52 16.08
N VAL A 32 17.18 -0.55 16.39
CA VAL A 32 17.73 0.40 15.42
C VAL A 32 19.24 0.26 15.27
N THR A 33 19.78 0.55 14.08
CA THR A 33 21.23 0.69 13.85
C THR A 33 21.77 1.95 14.55
N PRO A 34 23.10 2.16 14.64
CA PRO A 34 23.65 3.43 15.11
C PRO A 34 23.18 4.66 14.32
N GLN A 35 22.75 4.45 13.07
CA GLN A 35 22.18 5.47 12.19
C GLN A 35 20.67 5.68 12.40
N GLY A 36 20.04 4.95 13.33
CA GLY A 36 18.60 5.02 13.59
C GLY A 36 17.74 4.16 12.67
N ASP A 37 18.32 3.35 11.78
CA ASP A 37 17.57 2.50 10.85
C ASP A 37 16.96 1.30 11.59
N ASN A 38 15.63 1.13 11.52
CA ASN A 38 14.99 -0.09 11.98
C ASN A 38 15.16 -1.25 10.97
N ILE A 39 14.66 -2.44 11.31
CA ILE A 39 14.76 -3.63 10.46
C ILE A 39 14.16 -3.45 9.06
N VAL A 40 13.09 -2.65 8.93
CA VAL A 40 12.46 -2.34 7.65
C VAL A 40 13.37 -1.47 6.80
N HIS A 41 14.03 -0.47 7.39
CA HIS A 41 15.00 0.37 6.68
C HIS A 41 16.18 -0.48 6.19
N VAL A 42 16.72 -1.37 7.04
CA VAL A 42 17.82 -2.27 6.65
C VAL A 42 17.37 -3.20 5.52
N ALA A 43 16.19 -3.83 5.64
CA ALA A 43 15.66 -4.69 4.59
C ALA A 43 15.43 -3.95 3.27
N ALA A 44 14.92 -2.71 3.33
CA ALA A 44 14.66 -1.89 2.17
C ALA A 44 15.94 -1.43 1.46
N LYS A 45 17.01 -1.09 2.20
CA LYS A 45 18.31 -0.71 1.62
C LYS A 45 18.97 -1.81 0.79
N HIS A 46 18.63 -3.07 1.04
CA HIS A 46 19.23 -4.22 0.36
C HIS A 46 18.33 -4.85 -0.70
N ASP A 47 17.16 -4.25 -1.00
CA ASP A 47 16.18 -4.59 -2.06
C ASP A 47 15.74 -6.08 -2.15
N GLN A 48 16.19 -6.93 -1.24
CA GLN A 48 16.09 -8.39 -1.41
C GLN A 48 14.65 -8.90 -1.26
N PHE A 49 13.77 -8.12 -0.62
CA PHE A 49 12.40 -8.52 -0.28
C PHE A 49 11.31 -7.56 -0.73
N LEU A 50 11.66 -6.39 -1.27
CA LEU A 50 10.69 -5.35 -1.59
C LEU A 50 9.71 -5.79 -2.68
N HIS A 51 10.18 -6.56 -3.66
CA HIS A 51 9.36 -7.10 -4.74
C HIS A 51 8.80 -8.51 -4.46
N GLN A 52 9.18 -9.13 -3.34
CA GLN A 52 8.73 -10.49 -3.04
C GLN A 52 7.24 -10.51 -2.74
N LYS A 53 6.52 -11.38 -3.44
CA LYS A 53 5.08 -11.55 -3.27
C LYS A 53 4.79 -12.72 -2.33
N ASN A 54 3.84 -12.55 -1.42
CA ASN A 54 3.30 -13.66 -0.64
C ASN A 54 2.34 -14.54 -1.48
N SER A 55 1.73 -15.57 -0.86
CA SER A 55 0.81 -16.50 -1.53
C SER A 55 -0.43 -15.84 -2.17
N LYS A 56 -0.79 -14.63 -1.72
CA LYS A 56 -1.87 -13.80 -2.27
C LYS A 56 -1.38 -12.79 -3.33
N GLY A 57 -0.10 -12.82 -3.68
CA GLY A 57 0.49 -11.87 -4.63
C GLY A 57 0.84 -10.51 -4.03
N ASN A 58 0.69 -10.32 -2.71
CA ASN A 58 0.94 -9.03 -2.07
C ASN A 58 2.45 -8.84 -1.83
N THR A 59 2.97 -7.67 -2.20
CA THR A 59 4.29 -7.18 -1.79
C THR A 59 4.23 -6.58 -0.38
N PRO A 60 5.36 -6.32 0.30
CA PRO A 60 5.38 -5.56 1.55
C PRO A 60 4.62 -4.23 1.47
N LEU A 61 4.67 -3.54 0.32
CA LEU A 61 3.96 -2.27 0.13
C LEU A 61 2.43 -2.46 0.14
N HIS A 62 1.89 -3.54 -0.42
CA HIS A 62 0.46 -3.86 -0.32
C HIS A 62 0.05 -4.06 1.13
N ILE A 63 0.86 -4.80 1.90
CA ILE A 63 0.56 -5.08 3.31
C ILE A 63 0.62 -3.79 4.13
N ALA A 64 1.66 -2.97 3.96
CA ALA A 64 1.79 -1.68 4.66
C ALA A 64 0.61 -0.74 4.33
N ALA A 65 0.25 -0.64 3.05
CA ALA A 65 -0.86 0.18 2.60
C ALA A 65 -2.21 -0.30 3.15
N ARG A 66 -2.43 -1.62 3.23
CA ARG A 66 -3.64 -2.21 3.84
C ARG A 66 -3.73 -1.94 5.34
N MET A 67 -2.60 -2.01 6.04
CA MET A 67 -2.53 -1.84 7.49
C MET A 67 -2.50 -0.37 7.93
N GLY A 68 -2.36 0.59 7.01
CA GLY A 68 -2.35 2.01 7.33
C GLY A 68 -1.02 2.52 7.89
N SER A 69 0.08 1.78 7.67
CA SER A 69 1.41 2.17 8.17
C SER A 69 2.09 3.14 7.20
N SER A 70 1.78 4.43 7.32
CA SER A 70 2.30 5.48 6.42
C SER A 70 3.82 5.59 6.49
N GLU A 71 4.43 5.39 7.66
CA GLU A 71 5.89 5.41 7.83
C GLU A 71 6.55 4.26 7.06
N ILE A 72 5.97 3.05 7.13
CA ILE A 72 6.48 1.89 6.37
C ILE A 72 6.31 2.12 4.87
N CYS A 73 5.15 2.60 4.43
CA CYS A 73 4.95 2.98 3.03
C CYS A 73 6.00 4.01 2.58
N GLN A 74 6.27 5.02 3.39
CA GLN A 74 7.23 6.07 3.08
C GLN A 74 8.66 5.52 2.97
N VAL A 75 9.07 4.64 3.88
CA VAL A 75 10.36 3.94 3.85
C VAL A 75 10.47 3.08 2.58
N LEU A 76 9.46 2.25 2.30
CA LEU A 76 9.45 1.37 1.12
C LEU A 76 9.50 2.19 -0.18
N ILE A 77 8.80 3.32 -0.26
CA ILE A 77 8.77 4.18 -1.45
C ILE A 77 10.06 5.02 -1.60
N ASN A 78 10.62 5.55 -0.50
CA ASN A 78 11.79 6.44 -0.54
C ASN A 78 13.11 5.70 -0.71
N HIS A 79 13.27 4.52 -0.10
CA HIS A 79 14.51 3.76 -0.24
C HIS A 79 14.76 3.28 -1.67
N LEU A 80 13.73 3.26 -2.52
CA LEU A 80 13.82 2.97 -3.94
C LEU A 80 14.36 4.14 -4.78
N SER A 81 14.45 5.35 -4.21
CA SER A 81 14.97 6.54 -4.92
C SER A 81 16.50 6.68 -4.88
N GLY A 82 17.21 5.86 -4.08
CA GLY A 82 18.66 5.94 -3.90
C GLY A 82 19.52 5.22 -4.97
N GLY A 83 18.91 4.48 -5.91
CA GLY A 83 19.66 3.66 -6.87
C GLY A 83 19.12 3.62 -8.30
N LYS A 84 17.83 3.90 -8.54
CA LYS A 84 17.19 4.02 -9.85
C LYS A 84 15.74 4.42 -9.62
N ILE A 85 15.34 5.62 -10.07
CA ILE A 85 13.96 6.11 -10.02
C ILE A 85 12.98 5.05 -10.56
N GLU A 86 13.40 4.30 -11.57
CA GLU A 86 12.66 3.20 -12.21
C GLU A 86 12.21 2.07 -11.26
N ALA A 87 12.98 1.73 -10.21
CA ALA A 87 12.63 0.63 -9.32
C ALA A 87 11.46 0.99 -8.38
N GLY A 88 11.42 2.25 -7.93
CA GLY A 88 10.34 2.81 -7.13
C GLY A 88 9.01 2.82 -7.85
N GLU A 89 9.02 3.32 -9.09
CA GLU A 89 7.88 3.33 -10.01
C GLU A 89 7.38 1.91 -10.30
N LYS A 90 8.32 0.95 -10.47
CA LYS A 90 7.96 -0.45 -10.68
C LYS A 90 7.28 -1.06 -9.45
N LEU A 91 7.71 -0.74 -8.22
CA LEU A 91 7.11 -1.32 -7.00
C LEU A 91 5.68 -0.83 -6.77
N ILE A 92 5.44 0.48 -6.89
CA ILE A 92 4.12 1.10 -6.62
C ILE A 92 3.04 0.62 -7.60
N ARG A 93 3.44 0.24 -8.82
CA ARG A 93 2.56 -0.33 -9.86
C ARG A 93 2.41 -1.86 -9.79
N VAL A 94 3.12 -2.55 -8.90
CA VAL A 94 2.93 -4.00 -8.75
C VAL A 94 1.49 -4.27 -8.32
N VAL A 95 0.87 -5.25 -8.98
CA VAL A 95 -0.46 -5.75 -8.60
C VAL A 95 -0.39 -7.11 -7.90
N ASN A 96 -1.33 -7.35 -6.99
CA ASN A 96 -1.57 -8.66 -6.38
C ASN A 96 -2.47 -9.55 -7.26
N LYS A 97 -2.87 -10.73 -6.76
CA LYS A 97 -3.69 -11.69 -7.52
C LYS A 97 -5.09 -11.16 -7.90
N ASN A 98 -5.59 -10.13 -7.21
CA ASN A 98 -6.88 -9.48 -7.52
C ASN A 98 -6.71 -8.31 -8.50
N HIS A 99 -5.50 -8.10 -9.01
CA HIS A 99 -5.12 -6.88 -9.73
C HIS A 99 -5.25 -5.60 -8.90
N ASP A 100 -5.21 -5.70 -7.57
CA ASP A 100 -5.13 -4.53 -6.71
C ASP A 100 -3.67 -4.06 -6.60
N THR A 101 -3.43 -2.75 -6.73
CA THR A 101 -2.17 -2.08 -6.34
C THR A 101 -2.15 -1.75 -4.85
N ALA A 102 -1.03 -1.25 -4.33
CA ALA A 102 -0.99 -0.74 -2.96
C ALA A 102 -1.97 0.45 -2.73
N LEU A 103 -2.19 1.29 -3.75
CA LEU A 103 -3.18 2.39 -3.67
C LEU A 103 -4.58 1.84 -3.38
N ARG A 104 -4.95 0.72 -4.02
CA ARG A 104 -6.25 0.06 -3.81
C ARG A 104 -6.44 -0.40 -2.37
N ASP A 105 -5.42 -1.04 -1.83
CA ASP A 105 -5.44 -1.49 -0.44
C ASP A 105 -5.59 -0.29 0.51
N ALA A 106 -4.92 0.85 0.26
CA ALA A 106 -5.10 2.07 1.05
C ALA A 106 -6.52 2.66 0.91
N VAL A 107 -7.03 2.80 -0.32
CA VAL A 107 -8.37 3.34 -0.61
C VAL A 107 -9.47 2.50 0.05
N ARG A 108 -9.40 1.17 -0.10
CA ARG A 108 -10.38 0.23 0.44
C ARG A 108 -10.47 0.30 1.96
N ASN A 109 -9.36 0.60 2.64
CA ASN A 109 -9.26 0.63 4.10
C ASN A 109 -9.27 2.04 4.70
N GLY A 110 -9.41 3.10 3.88
CA GLY A 110 -9.61 4.46 4.38
C GLY A 110 -8.32 5.21 4.76
N HIS A 111 -7.16 4.77 4.28
CA HIS A 111 -5.86 5.32 4.67
C HIS A 111 -5.46 6.54 3.82
N GLU A 112 -6.06 7.69 4.12
CA GLU A 112 -5.92 8.95 3.37
C GLU A 112 -4.47 9.39 3.14
N GLU A 113 -3.64 9.33 4.17
CA GLU A 113 -2.23 9.74 4.08
C GLU A 113 -1.47 8.92 3.03
N ILE A 114 -1.71 7.62 3.00
CA ILE A 114 -1.07 6.67 2.07
C ILE A 114 -1.59 6.89 0.64
N VAL A 115 -2.88 7.18 0.49
CA VAL A 115 -3.47 7.55 -0.81
C VAL A 115 -2.76 8.78 -1.37
N ASN A 116 -2.65 9.85 -0.56
CA ASN A 116 -1.98 11.08 -0.97
C ASN A 116 -0.49 10.86 -1.25
N LEU A 117 0.18 10.01 -0.47
CA LEU A 117 1.56 9.62 -0.71
C LEU A 117 1.73 8.95 -2.08
N LEU A 118 0.92 7.95 -2.39
CA LEU A 118 1.02 7.17 -3.62
C LEU A 118 0.62 7.99 -4.86
N ILE A 119 -0.48 8.75 -4.80
CA ILE A 119 -0.91 9.63 -5.90
C ILE A 119 0.15 10.70 -6.21
N ARG A 120 0.79 11.29 -5.19
CA ARG A 120 1.86 12.27 -5.41
C ARG A 120 3.08 11.67 -6.10
N ARG A 121 3.35 10.37 -5.92
CA ARG A 121 4.43 9.68 -6.63
C ARG A 121 4.02 9.27 -8.02
N ASP A 122 2.77 8.88 -8.20
CA ASP A 122 2.26 8.41 -9.47
C ASP A 122 0.74 8.59 -9.57
N PRO A 123 0.29 9.70 -10.20
CA PRO A 123 -1.13 9.98 -10.37
C PRO A 123 -1.87 8.92 -11.18
N GLU A 124 -1.19 8.21 -12.09
CA GLU A 124 -1.84 7.21 -12.95
C GLU A 124 -2.32 5.99 -12.16
N LEU A 125 -1.82 5.76 -10.94
CA LEU A 125 -2.34 4.72 -10.05
C LEU A 125 -3.85 4.89 -9.78
N ALA A 126 -4.35 6.14 -9.82
CA ALA A 126 -5.76 6.46 -9.64
C ALA A 126 -6.64 6.00 -10.82
N LEU A 127 -6.05 5.66 -11.96
CA LEU A 127 -6.73 5.22 -13.18
C LEU A 127 -6.83 3.70 -13.28
N LEU A 128 -5.99 2.95 -12.55
CA LEU A 128 -5.87 1.51 -12.72
C LEU A 128 -7.04 0.76 -12.09
N THR A 129 -7.71 -0.12 -12.86
CA THR A 129 -8.78 -1.03 -12.40
C THR A 129 -8.30 -2.38 -11.89
N ASN A 130 -9.11 -2.99 -11.01
CA ASN A 130 -8.88 -4.36 -10.55
C ASN A 130 -9.61 -5.38 -11.45
N ASN A 131 -9.51 -6.67 -11.13
CA ASN A 131 -10.10 -7.75 -11.93
C ASN A 131 -11.62 -7.70 -12.08
N VAL A 132 -12.32 -6.99 -11.21
CA VAL A 132 -13.78 -6.83 -11.26
C VAL A 132 -14.20 -5.50 -11.89
N GLY A 133 -13.24 -4.75 -12.44
CA GLY A 133 -13.49 -3.48 -13.12
C GLY A 133 -13.88 -2.33 -12.18
N GLU A 134 -13.67 -2.46 -10.87
CA GLU A 134 -13.86 -1.32 -9.97
C GLU A 134 -12.72 -0.34 -10.16
N SER A 135 -12.96 0.97 -10.17
CA SER A 135 -11.94 2.03 -10.09
C SER A 135 -11.60 2.39 -8.63
N PRO A 136 -10.45 3.05 -8.34
CA PRO A 136 -10.15 3.55 -7.00
C PRO A 136 -11.21 4.58 -6.54
N LEU A 137 -11.67 5.43 -7.46
CA LEU A 137 -12.72 6.41 -7.19
C LEU A 137 -14.04 5.74 -6.82
N PHE A 138 -14.44 4.70 -7.57
CA PHE A 138 -15.62 3.89 -7.25
C PHE A 138 -15.52 3.29 -5.84
N SER A 139 -14.36 2.72 -5.49
CA SER A 139 -14.12 2.14 -4.16
C SER A 139 -14.22 3.18 -3.04
N ALA A 140 -13.68 4.38 -3.25
CA ALA A 140 -13.75 5.47 -2.29
C ALA A 140 -15.20 5.93 -2.05
N ALA A 141 -15.98 6.09 -3.13
CA ALA A 141 -17.40 6.46 -3.04
C ALA A 141 -18.24 5.37 -2.37
N ASP A 142 -18.06 4.10 -2.76
CA ASP A 142 -18.79 2.97 -2.20
C ASP A 142 -18.51 2.76 -0.70
N LYS A 143 -17.31 3.15 -0.23
CA LYS A 143 -16.93 3.10 1.18
C LYS A 143 -17.17 4.41 1.93
N ARG A 144 -17.69 5.46 1.27
CA ARG A 144 -17.89 6.80 1.85
C ARG A 144 -16.60 7.44 2.38
N HIS A 145 -15.49 7.19 1.71
CA HIS A 145 -14.20 7.80 2.03
C HIS A 145 -14.04 9.13 1.29
N ASP A 146 -14.85 10.14 1.67
CA ASP A 146 -14.93 11.42 0.94
C ASP A 146 -13.60 12.16 0.84
N ARG A 147 -12.77 12.06 1.89
CA ARG A 147 -11.42 12.67 1.92
C ARG A 147 -10.43 11.98 0.99
N ILE A 148 -10.68 10.73 0.62
CA ILE A 148 -9.92 9.96 -0.37
C ILE A 148 -10.49 10.17 -1.77
N ALA A 149 -11.81 10.29 -1.91
CA ALA A 149 -12.45 10.50 -3.21
C ALA A 149 -11.99 11.82 -3.86
N LYS A 150 -11.84 12.89 -3.08
CA LYS A 150 -11.39 14.21 -3.56
C LYS A 150 -10.01 14.19 -4.26
N PRO A 151 -8.92 13.72 -3.63
CA PRO A 151 -7.61 13.69 -4.30
C PRO A 151 -7.59 12.76 -5.52
N ILE A 152 -8.36 11.67 -5.52
CA ILE A 152 -8.51 10.79 -6.68
C ILE A 152 -9.24 11.52 -7.83
N LEU A 153 -10.34 12.22 -7.54
CA LEU A 153 -11.10 12.96 -8.54
C LEU A 153 -10.27 14.06 -9.20
N ASN A 154 -9.39 14.72 -8.46
CA ASN A 154 -8.51 15.76 -8.98
C ASN A 154 -7.51 15.25 -10.02
N VAL A 155 -7.11 13.98 -9.94
CA VAL A 155 -6.15 13.37 -10.89
C VAL A 155 -6.81 12.49 -11.94
N ALA A 156 -8.05 12.06 -11.69
CA ALA A 156 -8.80 11.12 -12.52
C ALA A 156 -10.28 11.52 -12.67
N PRO A 157 -10.58 12.74 -13.19
CA PRO A 157 -11.95 13.25 -13.26
C PRO A 157 -12.86 12.39 -14.15
N ASP A 158 -12.30 11.75 -15.19
CA ASP A 158 -13.07 10.98 -16.17
C ASP A 158 -13.30 9.50 -15.78
N TYR A 159 -12.65 9.00 -14.71
CA TYR A 159 -12.73 7.59 -14.27
C TYR A 159 -13.93 7.27 -13.37
N SER A 160 -15.06 7.88 -13.73
CA SER A 160 -16.36 7.73 -13.10
C SER A 160 -17.07 6.44 -13.53
N ILE A 161 -16.72 5.84 -14.67
CA ILE A 161 -17.54 4.84 -15.37
C ILE A 161 -17.27 3.38 -15.01
N GLU A 162 -16.22 3.08 -14.26
CA GLU A 162 -15.77 1.70 -14.02
C GLU A 162 -16.05 1.24 -12.57
N GLY A 163 -17.01 0.32 -12.43
CA GLY A 163 -17.45 -0.27 -11.17
C GLY A 163 -18.07 -1.65 -11.33
N ARG A 164 -18.20 -2.38 -10.22
CA ARG A 164 -18.86 -3.70 -10.22
C ARG A 164 -20.30 -3.60 -10.72
N ASN A 165 -20.79 -4.65 -11.37
CA ASN A 165 -22.15 -4.73 -11.91
C ASN A 165 -22.50 -3.60 -12.90
N LYS A 166 -21.51 -3.07 -13.64
CA LYS A 166 -21.67 -1.93 -14.57
C LYS A 166 -22.14 -0.63 -13.89
N MET A 167 -21.96 -0.52 -12.57
CA MET A 167 -22.26 0.70 -11.85
C MET A 167 -21.11 1.70 -12.00
N ASN A 168 -21.44 2.93 -12.32
CA ASN A 168 -20.50 4.06 -12.24
C ASN A 168 -20.40 4.60 -10.79
N VAL A 169 -19.47 5.51 -10.52
CA VAL A 169 -19.26 6.13 -9.19
C VAL A 169 -20.51 6.85 -8.68
N LEU A 170 -21.33 7.43 -9.56
CA LEU A 170 -22.54 8.14 -9.17
C LEU A 170 -23.60 7.16 -8.65
N HIS A 171 -23.73 5.97 -9.25
CA HIS A 171 -24.60 4.91 -8.70
C HIS A 171 -24.17 4.56 -7.27
N ALA A 172 -22.87 4.36 -7.04
CA ALA A 172 -22.35 4.10 -5.70
C ALA A 172 -22.64 5.25 -4.73
N ALA A 173 -22.39 6.51 -5.14
CA ALA A 173 -22.64 7.68 -4.30
C ALA A 173 -24.12 7.82 -3.91
N VAL A 174 -25.05 7.60 -4.85
CA VAL A 174 -26.50 7.66 -4.59
C VAL A 174 -26.95 6.54 -3.66
N ILE A 175 -26.50 5.31 -3.88
CA ILE A 175 -26.86 4.17 -3.01
C ILE A 175 -26.40 4.43 -1.57
N ARG A 176 -25.17 4.94 -1.40
CA ARG A 176 -24.57 5.16 -0.08
C ARG A 176 -25.08 6.42 0.61
N SER A 177 -25.63 7.40 -0.11
CA SER A 177 -26.29 8.56 0.48
C SER A 177 -27.69 8.22 1.03
N ILE A 178 -28.45 7.35 0.35
CA ILE A 178 -29.79 6.94 0.78
C ILE A 178 -29.73 6.06 2.03
N SER A 179 -28.78 5.12 2.10
CA SER A 179 -28.62 4.25 3.27
C SER A 179 -28.35 5.03 4.57
N PHE A 180 -27.82 6.26 4.47
CA PHE A 180 -27.58 7.12 5.62
C PHE A 180 -28.88 7.74 6.16
N LEU A 181 -29.84 8.04 5.29
CA LEU A 181 -31.13 8.64 5.63
C LEU A 181 -32.11 7.65 6.30
N GLN A 182 -31.83 6.34 6.22
CA GLN A 182 -32.65 5.30 6.87
C GLN A 182 -32.17 4.90 8.27
N THR A 183 -31.07 5.50 8.76
CA THR A 183 -30.46 5.21 10.07
C THR A 183 -30.60 6.35 11.09
N ILE A 184 -31.40 7.36 10.78
CA ILE A 184 -31.84 8.45 11.66
C ILE A 184 -33.34 8.37 11.82
#